data_AF-A0A8T5TYT0-F1
#
_entry.id   AF-A0A8T5TYT0-F1
#
_cell.length_a   1.000
_cell.length_b   1.000
_cell.length_c   1.000
_cell.angle_alpha   90.00
_cell.angle_beta   90.00
_cell.angle_gamma   90.00
#
_symmetry.space_group_name_H-M   'P 1'
#
loop_
_entity.id
_entity.type
_entity.pdbx_description
1 polymer ?
#
loop_
_entity_poly.entity_id
_entity_poly.type
_entity_poly.pdbx_seq_one_letter_code
_entity_poly.pdbx_strand_id
1 'polypeptide(L)'
;MSDFFKNPFMAFSAGFGLGPIPLGFARKTLYPPVERYPNERVKFAPYGLRKVETILLENGFNESEVAVVHPENLEKFIGSNTKVVGISSMDPTGMG
;
A
#
# COMPACT_ATOMS: atom_id res chain seq x y z
N MET A 1 -2.81 -1.71 2.48
CA MET A 1 -3.46 -3.01 2.74
C MET A 1 -4.96 -2.73 2.77
N SER A 2 -5.74 -3.40 1.92
CA SER A 2 -7.20 -3.22 1.93
C SER A 2 -7.78 -3.92 3.16
N ASP A 3 -8.81 -3.34 3.78
CA ASP A 3 -9.54 -3.98 4.88
C ASP A 3 -10.68 -4.89 4.38
N PHE A 4 -10.87 -4.99 3.05
CA PHE A 4 -11.87 -5.82 2.38
C PHE A 4 -13.29 -5.61 2.92
N PHE A 5 -13.64 -4.36 3.30
CA PHE A 5 -14.90 -4.04 3.97
C PHE A 5 -15.15 -4.88 5.23
N LYS A 6 -14.08 -5.32 5.89
CA LYS A 6 -14.09 -6.24 7.05
C LYS A 6 -14.75 -7.60 6.74
N ASN A 7 -14.78 -7.99 5.47
CA ASN A 7 -15.34 -9.26 5.03
C ASN A 7 -14.21 -10.28 4.76
N PRO A 8 -14.06 -11.33 5.60
CA PRO A 8 -12.99 -12.31 5.45
C PRO A 8 -13.12 -13.16 4.17
N PHE A 9 -14.33 -13.36 3.64
CA PHE A 9 -14.53 -14.08 2.38
C PHE A 9 -14.05 -13.27 1.18
N MET A 10 -14.23 -11.94 1.22
CA MET A 10 -13.65 -11.02 0.21
C MET A 10 -12.13 -10.98 0.31
N ALA A 11 -11.59 -10.98 1.54
CA ALA A 11 -10.14 -11.07 1.75
C ALA A 11 -9.57 -12.41 1.26
N PHE A 12 -10.31 -13.51 1.41
CA PHE A 12 -9.89 -14.82 0.90
C PHE A 12 -9.97 -14.89 -0.63
N SER A 13 -11.04 -14.35 -1.24
CA SER A 13 -11.19 -14.35 -2.70
C SER A 13 -10.10 -13.54 -3.40
N ALA A 14 -9.54 -12.55 -2.71
CA ALA A 14 -8.42 -11.74 -3.19
C ALA A 14 -7.12 -12.52 -3.42
N GLY A 15 -6.95 -13.68 -2.79
CA GLY A 15 -5.77 -14.53 -2.93
C GLY A 15 -5.76 -15.37 -4.20
N PHE A 16 -6.88 -15.47 -4.93
CA PHE A 16 -6.92 -16.15 -6.22
C PHE A 16 -6.50 -15.20 -7.33
N GLY A 17 -5.89 -15.78 -8.38
CA GLY A 17 -5.62 -15.03 -9.61
C GLY A 17 -6.90 -14.40 -10.16
N LEU A 18 -6.77 -13.17 -10.68
CA LEU A 18 -7.89 -12.35 -11.16
C LEU A 18 -8.66 -12.96 -12.34
N GLY A 19 -8.19 -14.07 -12.92
CA GLY A 19 -8.87 -14.79 -13.98
C GLY A 19 -9.24 -13.87 -15.16
N PRO A 20 -10.45 -14.02 -15.74
CA PRO A 20 -10.92 -13.16 -16.83
C PRO A 20 -11.48 -11.81 -16.35
N ILE A 21 -11.38 -11.48 -15.06
CA ILE A 21 -12.02 -10.27 -14.50
C ILE A 21 -11.22 -9.02 -14.91
N PRO A 22 -11.85 -8.00 -15.50
CA PRO A 22 -11.17 -6.74 -15.79
C PRO A 22 -10.59 -6.08 -14.54
N LEU A 23 -9.30 -5.75 -14.58
CA LEU A 23 -8.53 -5.16 -13.47
C LEU A 23 -9.20 -3.95 -12.82
N GLY A 24 -9.77 -3.04 -13.61
CA GLY A 24 -10.44 -1.85 -13.08
C GLY A 24 -11.70 -2.17 -12.27
N PHE A 25 -12.45 -3.19 -12.70
CA PHE A 25 -13.63 -3.66 -11.98
C PHE A 25 -13.23 -4.36 -10.67
N ALA A 26 -12.23 -5.25 -10.73
CA ALA A 26 -11.71 -5.92 -9.54
C ALA A 26 -11.18 -4.93 -8.49
N ARG A 27 -10.41 -3.91 -8.89
CA ARG A 27 -9.92 -2.88 -7.98
C ARG A 27 -11.05 -2.08 -7.31
N LYS A 28 -12.15 -1.80 -8.01
CA LYS A 28 -13.29 -1.08 -7.41
C LYS A 28 -14.13 -1.94 -6.47
N THR A 29 -14.14 -3.25 -6.64
CA THR A 29 -15.08 -4.16 -5.95
C THR A 29 -14.40 -5.07 -4.94
N LEU A 30 -13.40 -5.83 -5.38
CA LEU A 30 -12.66 -6.82 -4.57
C LEU A 30 -11.55 -6.17 -3.75
N TYR A 31 -10.92 -5.09 -4.25
CA TYR A 31 -9.76 -4.47 -3.62
C TYR A 31 -10.01 -3.00 -3.26
N PRO A 32 -10.95 -2.68 -2.36
CA PRO A 32 -11.27 -1.30 -2.05
C PRO A 32 -10.00 -0.55 -1.61
N PRO A 33 -9.84 0.72 -2.05
CA PRO A 33 -8.66 1.50 -1.74
C PRO A 33 -8.57 1.73 -0.23
N VAL A 34 -7.34 1.80 0.27
CA VAL A 34 -7.10 2.01 1.70
C VAL A 34 -7.48 3.42 2.13
N GLU A 35 -7.95 3.55 3.37
CA GLU A 35 -8.20 4.85 4.00
C GLU A 35 -6.91 5.69 4.04
N ARG A 36 -7.04 6.98 3.74
CA ARG A 36 -5.94 7.95 3.63
C ARG A 36 -6.17 9.12 4.59
N TYR A 37 -5.08 9.68 5.08
CA TYR A 37 -5.09 10.97 5.77
C TYR A 37 -5.22 12.13 4.76
N PRO A 38 -5.58 13.35 5.22
CA PRO A 38 -5.63 14.54 4.34
C PRO A 38 -4.30 14.85 3.63
N ASN A 39 -3.17 14.41 4.19
CA ASN A 39 -1.85 14.53 3.59
C ASN A 39 -1.51 13.38 2.61
N GLU A 40 -2.51 12.62 2.14
CA GLU A 40 -2.40 11.51 1.18
C GLU A 40 -1.57 10.29 1.63
N ARG A 41 -1.06 10.29 2.87
CA ARG A 41 -0.44 9.12 3.51
C ARG A 41 -1.50 8.08 3.82
N VAL A 42 -1.13 6.81 3.76
CA VAL A 42 -2.06 5.73 4.10
C VAL A 42 -2.26 5.68 5.61
N LYS A 43 -3.50 5.39 6.03
CA LYS A 43 -3.81 5.13 7.45
C LYS A 43 -3.44 3.70 7.84
N PHE A 44 -3.67 2.74 6.94
CA PHE A 44 -3.33 1.33 7.14
C PHE A 44 -2.25 0.86 6.16
N ALA A 45 -1.16 0.33 6.72
CA ALA A 45 -0.07 -0.28 5.98
C ALA A 45 0.27 -1.64 6.61
N PRO A 46 0.89 -2.57 5.85
CA PRO A 46 1.47 -3.78 6.42
C PRO A 46 2.32 -3.45 7.65
N TYR A 47 2.18 -4.24 8.71
CA TYR A 47 2.84 -3.96 9.98
C TYR A 47 4.36 -3.80 9.87
N GLY A 48 5.00 -4.59 8.99
CA GLY A 48 6.43 -4.46 8.69
C GLY A 48 6.81 -3.09 8.14
N LEU A 49 6.00 -2.50 7.25
CA LEU A 49 6.25 -1.15 6.74
C LEU A 49 6.12 -0.08 7.83
N ARG A 50 5.16 -0.23 8.76
CA ARG A 50 5.06 0.67 9.91
C ARG A 50 6.26 0.60 10.83
N LYS A 51 6.80 -0.61 11.06
CA LYS A 51 8.06 -0.76 11.82
C LYS A 51 9.22 -0.05 11.14
N VAL A 52 9.38 -0.22 9.83
CA VAL A 52 10.46 0.44 9.08
C VAL A 52 10.31 1.96 9.14
N GLU A 53 9.08 2.48 8.96
CA GLU A 53 8.77 3.90 9.10
C GLU A 53 9.16 4.44 10.49
N THR A 54 8.75 3.75 11.56
CA THR A 54 9.10 4.14 12.94
C THR A 54 10.62 4.12 13.18
N ILE A 55 11.31 3.06 12.76
CA ILE A 55 12.76 2.94 12.95
C ILE A 55 13.50 4.07 12.24
N LEU A 56 13.08 4.47 11.03
CA LEU A 56 13.72 5.59 10.33
C LEU A 56 13.52 6.90 11.09
N LEU A 57 12.31 7.17 11.58
CA LEU A 57 12.03 8.35 12.39
C LEU A 57 12.86 8.39 13.67
N GLU A 58 13.01 7.25 14.35
CA GLU A 58 13.84 7.11 15.56
C GLU A 58 15.34 7.29 15.29
N ASN A 59 15.79 7.08 14.04
CA ASN A 59 17.21 7.18 13.64
C ASN A 59 17.54 8.51 12.94
N GLY A 60 16.73 9.55 13.15
CA GLY A 60 17.07 10.93 12.78
C GLY A 60 16.45 11.44 11.48
N PHE A 61 15.55 10.68 10.86
CA PHE A 61 14.71 11.19 9.77
C PHE A 61 13.47 11.89 10.34
N ASN A 62 12.97 12.91 9.64
CA ASN A 62 11.75 13.62 10.01
C ASN A 62 10.51 13.07 9.29
N GLU A 63 9.33 13.40 9.81
CA GLU A 63 8.05 12.98 9.21
C GLU A 63 7.82 13.50 7.79
N SER A 64 8.53 14.55 7.37
CA SER A 64 8.52 15.10 6.01
C SER A 64 9.45 14.34 5.05
N GLU A 65 10.39 13.55 5.56
CA GLU A 65 11.40 12.83 4.78
C GLU A 65 11.01 11.37 4.55
N VAL A 66 10.14 10.82 5.41
CA VAL A 66 9.68 9.43 5.33
C VAL A 66 8.16 9.40 5.18
N ALA A 67 7.69 8.77 4.11
CA ALA A 67 6.28 8.61 3.84
C ALA A 67 5.94 7.17 3.40
N VAL A 68 4.93 6.58 4.04
CA VAL A 68 4.28 5.36 3.55
C VAL A 68 3.00 5.75 2.82
N VAL A 69 2.91 5.38 1.54
CA VAL A 69 1.86 5.85 0.62
C VAL A 69 1.27 4.71 -0.20
N HIS A 70 0.08 4.95 -0.75
CA HIS A 70 -0.55 4.01 -1.67
C HIS A 70 0.16 4.07 -3.04
N PRO A 71 0.33 2.94 -3.76
CA PRO A 71 1.00 2.93 -5.07
C PRO A 71 0.40 3.89 -6.10
N GLU A 72 -0.89 4.17 -6.04
CA GLU A 72 -1.58 5.12 -6.93
C GLU A 72 -1.19 6.58 -6.69
N ASN A 73 -0.55 6.91 -5.56
CA ASN A 73 -0.16 8.26 -5.20
C ASN A 73 1.35 8.51 -5.38
N LEU A 74 2.12 7.55 -5.93
CA LEU A 74 3.59 7.65 -6.00
C LEU A 74 4.08 8.93 -6.70
N GLU A 75 3.37 9.38 -7.74
CA GLU A 75 3.66 10.61 -8.48
C GLU A 75 3.65 11.89 -7.61
N LYS A 76 2.93 11.88 -6.48
CA LYS A 76 2.87 13.00 -5.53
C LYS A 76 4.02 13.01 -4.53
N PHE A 77 4.72 11.88 -4.36
CA PHE A 77 5.72 11.68 -3.29
C PHE A 77 7.12 11.37 -3.81
N ILE A 78 7.25 10.91 -5.06
CA ILE A 78 8.53 10.65 -5.70
C ILE A 78 8.93 11.88 -6.53
N GLY A 79 10.11 12.41 -6.27
CA GLY A 79 10.70 13.52 -7.03
C GLY A 79 12.22 13.42 -7.10
N SER A 80 12.87 14.47 -7.60
CA SER A 80 14.33 14.54 -7.76
C SER A 80 15.12 14.39 -6.45
N ASN A 81 14.49 14.71 -5.32
CA ASN A 81 15.09 14.59 -4.00
C ASN A 81 14.93 13.18 -3.38
N THR A 82 14.06 12.33 -3.93
CA THR A 82 13.83 10.98 -3.41
C THR A 82 15.07 10.11 -3.64
N LYS A 83 15.65 9.58 -2.56
CA LYS A 83 16.87 8.75 -2.62
C LYS A 83 16.59 7.25 -2.63
N VAL A 84 15.53 6.82 -1.96
CA VAL A 84 15.20 5.40 -1.77
C VAL A 84 13.70 5.22 -1.93
N VAL A 85 13.30 4.15 -2.62
CA VAL A 85 11.90 3.69 -2.70
C VAL A 85 11.87 2.25 -2.22
N GLY A 86 11.17 2.02 -1.10
CA GLY A 86 10.93 0.68 -0.57
C GLY A 86 9.59 0.14 -1.01
N ILE A 87 9.55 -1.08 -1.55
CA ILE A 87 8.30 -1.77 -1.92
C ILE A 87 8.16 -3.02 -1.06
N SER A 88 7.04 -3.15 -0.36
CA SER A 88 6.65 -4.39 0.31
C SER A 88 5.59 -5.07 -0.55
N SER A 89 5.91 -6.26 -1.04
CA SER A 89 4.96 -7.14 -1.73
C SER A 89 5.01 -8.52 -1.11
N MET A 90 3.85 -9.17 -1.01
CA MET A 90 3.75 -10.57 -0.59
C MET A 90 4.16 -11.50 -1.72
N ASP A 91 3.70 -11.21 -2.95
CA ASP A 91 4.14 -11.86 -4.19
C ASP A 91 4.44 -10.74 -5.21
N PRO A 92 5.73 -10.40 -5.45
CA PRO A 92 6.09 -9.33 -6.37
C PRO A 92 5.81 -9.69 -7.84
N THR A 93 5.68 -10.98 -8.16
CA THR A 93 5.44 -11.46 -9.52
C THR A 93 3.95 -11.68 -9.82
N GLY A 94 3.13 -11.84 -8.78
CA GLY A 94 1.70 -12.13 -8.88
C GLY A 94 1.43 -13.47 -9.56
N MET A 95 2.37 -14.41 -9.51
CA MET A 95 2.30 -15.68 -10.22
C MET A 95 1.61 -16.79 -9.45
N GLY A 96 1.33 -16.61 -8.15
CA GLY A 96 0.43 -17.48 -7.35
C GLY A 96 0.68 -18.98 -7.50
#